data_AF-A0A1U7MPS1-F1
#
_entry.id   AF-A0A1U7MPS1-F1
#
_cell.length_a   1.000
_cell.length_b   1.000
_cell.length_c   1.000
_cell.angle_alpha   90.00
_cell.angle_beta   90.00
_cell.angle_gamma   90.00
#
_symmetry.space_group_name_H-M   'P 1'
#
loop_
_entity.id
_entity.type
_entity.pdbx_description
1 polymer ?
#
loop_
_entity_poly.entity_id
_entity_poly.type
_entity_poly.pdbx_seq_one_letter_code
_entity_poly.pdbx_strand_id
1 'polypeptide(L)'
;MPTEMGIWRIDQDQPHRLQPSAMPLESQLEDFLARDPSLLGDRLLVVGRQVRTPYNTYIDLLAIDAEGTLHVLELKRDKTPREVIAQVLDYGSWVSTLERDDVIDLASHHLGQAFEPVFAETFDAPVPDEFSNDIQLTVVASSLDPSSERIVTYLRDFGVPINAVFFSFLQDDGRQYLARSWFATDESSEGAPSATRRGKIARWNGQDWYVNFGEGDSRSWEDGLEYGFISAGGGEWYSRTLRNLPVGARVNVYLPQKGYVAVGTTLRPATRSDVAEVLHQGQWQRLLDLPLEADYRRGLPEDETDRAEYIVPVEWDVAVPADQAYREAGMFASQHSACKLRQDFTLRKLAEHFDLDRTS
;
A
#
# COMPACT_ATOMS: atom_id res chain seq x y z
N MET A 1 -3.99 23.63 20.27
CA MET A 1 -5.21 24.34 19.82
C MET A 1 -5.69 23.55 18.61
N PRO A 2 -6.88 22.92 18.63
CA PRO A 2 -7.36 22.23 17.43
C PRO A 2 -7.55 23.27 16.32
N THR A 3 -7.02 22.99 15.14
CA THR A 3 -7.17 23.83 13.96
C THR A 3 -8.62 23.72 13.51
N GLU A 4 -9.44 24.75 13.75
CA GLU A 4 -10.83 24.75 13.26
C GLU A 4 -10.84 24.91 11.73
N MET A 5 -11.26 23.85 11.03
CA MET A 5 -11.48 23.91 9.59
C MET A 5 -12.78 24.66 9.29
N GLY A 6 -12.68 25.75 8.53
CA GLY A 6 -13.83 26.44 7.95
C GLY A 6 -14.08 25.97 6.52
N ILE A 7 -15.34 25.79 6.13
CA ILE A 7 -15.73 25.53 4.75
C ILE A 7 -16.68 26.64 4.30
N TRP A 8 -16.49 27.12 3.07
CA TRP A 8 -17.30 28.18 2.46
C TRP A 8 -17.84 27.72 1.10
N ARG A 9 -19.12 27.98 0.83
CA ARG A 9 -19.72 27.93 -0.51
C ARG A 9 -19.52 29.29 -1.15
N ILE A 10 -19.09 29.35 -2.41
CA ILE A 10 -18.94 30.61 -3.15
C ILE A 10 -20.10 30.73 -4.13
N ASP A 11 -20.97 31.73 -3.92
CA ASP A 11 -22.02 32.09 -4.86
C ASP A 11 -21.79 33.52 -5.36
N GLN A 12 -21.69 33.71 -6.68
CA GLN A 12 -21.53 35.05 -7.29
C GLN A 12 -20.44 35.92 -6.60
N ASP A 13 -19.25 35.34 -6.38
CA ASP A 13 -18.11 35.95 -5.68
C ASP A 13 -18.32 36.29 -4.20
N GLN A 14 -19.41 35.81 -3.56
CA GLN A 14 -19.65 35.94 -2.13
C GLN A 14 -19.42 34.61 -1.39
N PRO A 15 -18.49 34.56 -0.41
CA PRO A 15 -18.27 33.37 0.39
C PRO A 15 -19.32 33.25 1.52
N HIS A 16 -20.07 32.16 1.51
CA HIS A 16 -21.03 31.76 2.55
C HIS A 16 -20.42 30.67 3.41
N ARG A 17 -20.14 30.95 4.69
CA ARG A 17 -19.58 29.96 5.62
C ARG A 17 -20.64 28.90 5.94
N LEU A 18 -20.33 27.65 5.65
CA LEU A 18 -21.18 26.52 6.00
C LEU A 18 -21.25 26.39 7.52
N GLN A 19 -22.44 26.08 8.02
CA GLN A 19 -22.67 25.92 9.46
C GLN A 19 -22.49 24.46 9.88
N PRO A 20 -21.78 24.19 10.98
CA PRO A 20 -21.79 22.87 11.60
C PRO A 20 -23.21 22.43 11.94
N SER A 21 -23.56 21.21 11.54
CA SER A 21 -24.74 20.53 12.00
C SER A 21 -24.35 19.45 13.01
N ALA A 22 -25.30 19.02 13.85
CA ALA A 22 -25.08 17.87 14.70
C ALA A 22 -24.69 16.65 13.85
N MET A 23 -23.73 15.86 14.32
CA MET A 23 -23.40 14.60 13.69
C MET A 23 -24.65 13.72 13.67
N PRO A 24 -24.95 13.03 12.56
CA PRO A 24 -26.01 12.03 12.55
C PRO A 24 -25.71 10.91 13.56
N LEU A 25 -26.68 10.02 13.75
CA LEU A 25 -26.48 8.83 14.58
C LEU A 25 -25.24 8.05 14.12
N GLU A 26 -24.55 7.41 15.06
CA GLU A 26 -23.39 6.53 14.80
C GLU A 26 -23.69 5.54 13.68
N SER A 27 -24.89 4.95 13.69
CA SER A 27 -25.38 4.04 12.66
C SER A 27 -25.48 4.63 11.26
N GLN A 28 -25.75 5.94 11.12
CA GLN A 28 -25.78 6.58 9.80
C GLN A 28 -24.37 6.80 9.25
N LEU A 29 -23.39 7.13 10.11
CA LEU A 29 -22.00 7.23 9.70
C LEU A 29 -21.46 5.84 9.32
N GLU A 30 -21.81 4.83 10.11
CA GLU A 30 -21.54 3.42 9.80
C GLU A 30 -22.13 3.03 8.44
N ASP A 31 -23.40 3.38 8.17
CA ASP A 31 -24.05 3.10 6.88
C ASP A 31 -23.35 3.80 5.71
N PHE A 32 -22.83 5.02 5.89
CA PHE A 32 -22.07 5.72 4.86
C PHE A 32 -20.73 5.04 4.58
N LEU A 33 -19.97 4.72 5.62
CA LEU A 33 -18.69 4.03 5.48
C LEU A 33 -18.83 2.59 4.98
N ALA A 34 -19.90 1.90 5.36
CA ALA A 34 -20.21 0.56 4.86
C ALA A 34 -20.51 0.56 3.36
N ARG A 35 -21.13 1.63 2.85
CA ARG A 35 -21.45 1.78 1.42
C ARG A 35 -20.25 2.29 0.61
N ASP A 36 -19.51 3.23 1.17
CA ASP A 36 -18.37 3.85 0.52
C ASP A 36 -17.25 4.13 1.54
N PRO A 37 -16.36 3.15 1.78
CA PRO A 37 -15.26 3.33 2.71
C PRO A 37 -14.16 4.24 2.15
N SER A 38 -14.22 4.62 0.86
CA SER A 38 -13.30 5.62 0.27
C SER A 38 -13.43 7.00 0.90
N LEU A 39 -14.53 7.25 1.63
CA LEU A 39 -14.71 8.39 2.50
C LEU A 39 -13.58 8.52 3.54
N LEU A 40 -12.87 7.45 3.90
CA LEU A 40 -11.68 7.49 4.76
C LEU A 40 -10.44 8.01 4.04
N GLY A 41 -10.38 7.88 2.72
CA GLY A 41 -9.27 8.36 1.88
C GLY A 41 -8.47 7.23 1.22
N ASP A 42 -8.69 6.01 1.68
CA ASP A 42 -8.10 4.80 1.12
C ASP A 42 -9.15 3.98 0.37
N ARG A 43 -8.72 3.29 -0.69
CA ARG A 43 -9.58 2.32 -1.36
C ARG A 43 -9.65 1.07 -0.48
N LEU A 44 -10.83 0.78 0.04
CA LEU A 44 -11.07 -0.32 0.97
C LEU A 44 -12.28 -1.15 0.52
N LEU A 45 -12.29 -2.42 0.91
CA LEU A 45 -13.45 -3.30 0.79
C LEU A 45 -13.93 -3.65 2.19
N VAL A 46 -15.19 -3.33 2.52
CA VAL A 46 -15.78 -3.75 3.79
C VAL A 46 -16.05 -5.24 3.73
N VAL A 47 -15.39 -5.99 4.61
CA VAL A 47 -15.51 -7.45 4.70
C VAL A 47 -16.42 -7.87 5.84
N GLY A 48 -16.74 -6.98 6.78
CA GLY A 48 -17.67 -7.27 7.86
C GLY A 48 -18.27 -6.03 8.48
N ARG A 49 -19.48 -6.19 9.01
CA ARG A 49 -20.20 -5.16 9.76
C ARG A 49 -20.75 -5.76 11.04
N GLN A 50 -20.59 -5.06 12.17
CA GLN A 50 -20.97 -5.54 13.50
C GLN A 50 -20.41 -6.96 13.75
N VAL A 51 -19.11 -7.11 13.49
CA VAL A 51 -18.42 -8.40 13.55
C VAL A 51 -18.26 -8.82 15.01
N ARG A 52 -18.93 -9.92 15.39
CA ARG A 52 -18.87 -10.44 16.75
C ARG A 52 -17.49 -11.06 17.04
N THR A 53 -16.84 -10.58 18.09
CA THR A 53 -15.57 -11.13 18.58
C THR A 53 -15.81 -12.31 19.52
N PRO A 54 -14.79 -13.18 19.77
CA PRO A 54 -14.85 -14.22 20.80
C PRO A 54 -15.11 -13.68 22.22
N TYR A 55 -14.83 -12.39 22.46
CA TYR A 55 -15.02 -11.72 23.75
C TYR A 55 -16.41 -11.10 23.92
N ASN A 56 -17.34 -11.43 23.03
CA ASN A 56 -18.74 -10.97 23.04
C ASN A 56 -18.88 -9.43 22.89
N THR A 57 -17.95 -8.83 22.17
CA THR A 57 -17.99 -7.44 21.68
C THR A 57 -18.17 -7.44 20.17
N TYR A 58 -18.42 -6.26 19.57
CA TYR A 58 -18.71 -6.13 18.15
C TYR A 58 -17.80 -5.05 17.55
N ILE A 59 -17.09 -5.40 16.48
CA ILE A 59 -16.36 -4.42 15.66
C ILE A 59 -17.38 -3.76 14.74
N ASP A 60 -17.46 -2.43 14.71
CA ASP A 60 -18.43 -1.73 13.85
C ASP A 60 -18.23 -2.08 12.38
N LEU A 61 -17.04 -1.84 11.83
CA LEU A 61 -16.67 -2.26 10.49
C LEU A 61 -15.28 -2.90 10.46
N LEU A 62 -15.17 -4.01 9.74
CA LEU A 62 -13.91 -4.62 9.36
C LEU A 62 -13.76 -4.48 7.85
N ALA A 63 -12.64 -3.93 7.40
CA ALA A 63 -12.33 -3.75 5.99
C ALA A 63 -10.96 -4.36 5.63
N ILE A 64 -10.70 -4.47 4.34
CA ILE A 64 -9.43 -4.94 3.79
C ILE A 64 -8.97 -3.99 2.68
N ASP A 65 -7.67 -3.81 2.50
CA ASP A 65 -7.09 -3.09 1.36
C ASP A 65 -6.55 -4.03 0.27
N ALA A 66 -6.02 -3.45 -0.81
CA ALA A 66 -5.50 -4.19 -1.96
C ALA A 66 -4.31 -5.12 -1.60
N GLU A 67 -3.58 -4.79 -0.52
CA GLU A 67 -2.47 -5.57 0.00
C GLU A 67 -2.89 -6.67 0.99
N GLY A 68 -4.18 -6.78 1.28
CA GLY A 68 -4.69 -7.74 2.25
C GLY A 68 -4.47 -7.32 3.71
N THR A 69 -4.21 -6.04 3.99
CA THR A 69 -4.13 -5.50 5.36
C THR A 69 -5.55 -5.32 5.90
N LEU A 70 -5.80 -5.76 7.13
CA LEU A 70 -7.10 -5.60 7.77
C LEU A 70 -7.23 -4.25 8.48
N HIS A 71 -8.34 -3.56 8.25
CA HIS A 71 -8.66 -2.26 8.84
C HIS A 71 -9.84 -2.43 9.80
N VAL A 72 -9.56 -2.24 11.09
CA VAL A 72 -10.56 -2.21 12.16
C VAL A 72 -11.05 -0.77 12.30
N LEU A 73 -12.33 -0.53 12.05
CA LEU A 73 -12.94 0.78 12.18
C LEU A 73 -13.93 0.75 13.34
N GLU A 74 -13.69 1.60 14.34
CA GLU A 74 -14.60 1.78 15.47
C GLU A 74 -15.15 3.21 15.43
N LEU A 75 -16.47 3.32 15.38
CA LEU A 75 -17.15 4.59 15.19
C LEU A 75 -17.66 5.13 16.53
N LYS A 76 -17.57 6.44 16.70
CA LYS A 76 -18.23 7.15 17.78
C LYS A 76 -18.84 8.44 17.30
N ARG A 77 -20.12 8.64 17.59
CA ARG A 77 -20.79 9.90 17.26
C ARG A 77 -20.14 11.09 17.96
N ASP A 78 -19.94 10.97 19.26
CA ASP A 78 -19.54 12.10 20.10
C ASP A 78 -18.04 12.04 20.43
N LYS A 79 -17.63 12.90 21.36
CA LYS A 79 -16.29 12.92 21.93
C LYS A 79 -15.90 11.52 22.42
N THR A 80 -14.92 10.93 21.76
CA THR A 80 -14.50 9.55 22.02
C THR A 80 -13.94 9.42 23.43
N PRO A 81 -14.52 8.59 24.32
CA PRO A 81 -13.94 8.32 25.61
C PRO A 81 -12.74 7.37 25.48
N ARG A 82 -11.81 7.43 26.43
CA ARG A 82 -10.62 6.54 26.50
C ARG A 82 -10.90 5.04 26.29
N GLU A 83 -12.12 4.60 26.61
CA GLU A 83 -12.56 3.20 26.52
C GLU A 83 -12.54 2.68 25.09
N VAL A 84 -12.73 3.56 24.11
CA VAL A 84 -12.73 3.23 22.68
C VAL A 84 -11.35 2.82 22.21
N ILE A 85 -10.30 3.45 22.75
CA ILE A 85 -8.93 3.04 22.46
C ILE A 85 -8.67 1.63 22.97
N ALA A 86 -9.17 1.30 24.17
CA ALA A 86 -9.06 -0.06 24.71
C ALA A 86 -9.84 -1.08 23.86
N GLN A 87 -11.06 -0.73 23.41
CA GLN A 87 -11.86 -1.58 22.51
C GLN A 87 -11.12 -1.85 21.20
N VAL A 88 -10.63 -0.80 20.53
CA VAL A 88 -9.91 -0.94 19.26
C VAL A 88 -8.64 -1.79 19.40
N LEU A 89 -7.92 -1.66 20.51
CA LEU A 89 -6.75 -2.52 20.79
C LEU A 89 -7.15 -3.98 21.06
N ASP A 90 -8.25 -4.20 21.78
CA ASP A 90 -8.79 -5.55 22.02
C ASP A 90 -9.21 -6.21 20.70
N TYR A 91 -9.90 -5.47 19.84
CA TYR A 91 -10.26 -5.91 18.49
C TYR A 91 -9.03 -6.22 17.65
N GLY A 92 -8.03 -5.34 17.66
CA GLY A 92 -6.77 -5.57 16.96
C GLY A 92 -6.07 -6.85 17.42
N SER A 93 -6.13 -7.16 18.72
CA SER A 93 -5.55 -8.39 19.26
C SER A 93 -6.19 -9.65 18.66
N TRP A 94 -7.51 -9.67 18.48
CA TRP A 94 -8.22 -10.79 17.84
C TRP A 94 -8.06 -10.80 16.32
N VAL A 95 -8.21 -9.64 15.66
CA VAL A 95 -8.11 -9.55 14.20
C VAL A 95 -6.72 -9.97 13.72
N SER A 96 -5.67 -9.71 14.52
CA SER A 96 -4.31 -10.17 14.22
C SER A 96 -4.12 -11.70 14.24
N THR A 97 -5.09 -12.47 14.74
CA THR A 97 -5.06 -13.94 14.73
C THR A 97 -5.86 -14.55 13.60
N LEU A 98 -6.57 -13.75 12.79
CA LEU A 98 -7.36 -14.26 11.68
C LEU A 98 -6.44 -14.71 10.54
N GLU A 99 -6.67 -15.93 10.06
CA GLU A 99 -6.00 -16.42 8.86
C GLU A 99 -6.79 -16.01 7.60
N ARG A 100 -6.17 -16.22 6.42
CA ARG A 100 -6.76 -15.86 5.12
C ARG A 100 -8.16 -16.45 4.95
N ASP A 101 -8.34 -17.71 5.29
CA ASP A 101 -9.62 -18.41 5.12
C ASP A 101 -10.69 -17.87 6.09
N ASP A 102 -10.32 -17.49 7.32
CA ASP A 102 -11.25 -16.85 8.27
C ASP A 102 -11.80 -15.54 7.70
N VAL A 103 -10.93 -14.73 7.09
CA VAL A 103 -11.30 -13.45 6.49
C VAL A 103 -12.17 -13.65 5.25
N ILE A 104 -11.86 -14.64 4.41
CA ILE A 104 -12.66 -14.97 3.23
C ILE A 104 -14.06 -15.43 3.62
N ASP A 105 -14.18 -16.26 4.65
CA ASP A 105 -15.47 -16.73 5.17
C ASP A 105 -16.29 -15.58 5.73
N LEU A 106 -15.65 -14.71 6.52
CA LEU A 106 -16.27 -13.50 7.10
C LEU A 106 -16.76 -12.56 5.98
N ALA A 107 -15.92 -12.31 4.98
CA ALA A 107 -16.24 -11.48 3.84
C ALA A 107 -17.37 -12.06 2.99
N SER A 108 -17.30 -13.35 2.66
CA SER A 108 -18.31 -14.00 1.83
C SER A 108 -19.68 -14.00 2.52
N HIS A 109 -19.70 -14.19 3.84
CA HIS A 109 -20.91 -14.07 4.64
C HIS A 109 -21.49 -12.65 4.61
N HIS A 110 -20.65 -11.63 4.77
CA HIS A 110 -21.06 -10.23 4.75
C HIS A 110 -21.57 -9.77 3.38
N LEU A 111 -20.86 -10.14 2.31
CA LEU A 111 -21.14 -9.73 0.93
C LEU A 111 -22.34 -10.49 0.33
N GLY A 112 -22.69 -11.66 0.88
CA GLY A 112 -23.72 -12.54 0.32
C GLY A 112 -23.32 -13.20 -1.00
N GLN A 113 -22.04 -13.15 -1.36
CA GLN A 113 -21.44 -13.73 -2.56
C GLN A 113 -19.97 -14.07 -2.29
N ALA A 114 -19.30 -14.75 -3.23
CA ALA A 114 -17.89 -15.09 -3.10
C ALA A 114 -17.02 -13.82 -2.97
N PHE A 115 -16.04 -13.85 -2.08
CA PHE A 115 -15.15 -12.73 -1.80
C PHE A 115 -14.24 -12.38 -2.99
N GLU A 116 -13.65 -13.38 -3.65
CA GLU A 116 -12.64 -13.21 -4.69
C GLU A 116 -13.08 -12.32 -5.86
N PRO A 117 -14.25 -12.51 -6.49
CA PRO A 117 -14.68 -11.63 -7.58
C PRO A 117 -14.95 -10.20 -7.12
N VAL A 118 -15.48 -10.01 -5.91
CA VAL A 118 -15.74 -8.68 -5.35
C VAL A 118 -14.43 -7.96 -5.04
N PHE A 119 -13.44 -8.66 -4.48
CA PHE A 119 -12.11 -8.13 -4.26
C PHE A 119 -11.46 -7.74 -5.60
N ALA A 120 -11.54 -8.62 -6.61
CA ALA A 120 -11.00 -8.36 -7.94
C ALA A 120 -11.60 -7.10 -8.58
N GLU A 121 -12.92 -6.95 -8.54
CA GLU A 121 -13.60 -5.75 -9.03
C GLU A 121 -13.26 -4.51 -8.20
N THR A 122 -13.22 -4.65 -6.88
CA THR A 122 -12.98 -3.54 -5.95
C THR A 122 -11.58 -3.00 -6.05
N PHE A 123 -10.57 -3.82 -6.38
CA PHE A 123 -9.16 -3.38 -6.42
C PHE A 123 -8.54 -3.41 -7.82
N ASP A 124 -9.25 -3.90 -8.82
CA ASP A 124 -8.69 -4.23 -10.15
C ASP A 124 -7.48 -5.18 -10.03
N ALA A 125 -7.56 -6.10 -9.07
CA ALA A 125 -6.52 -7.05 -8.72
C ALA A 125 -7.10 -8.25 -7.95
N PRO A 126 -6.71 -9.49 -8.25
CA PRO A 126 -7.14 -10.67 -7.53
C PRO A 126 -6.61 -10.64 -6.09
N VAL A 127 -7.25 -11.46 -5.27
CA VAL A 127 -6.90 -11.68 -3.88
C VAL A 127 -5.43 -12.13 -3.76
N PRO A 128 -4.63 -11.52 -2.88
CA PRO A 128 -3.29 -11.99 -2.57
C PRO A 128 -3.27 -13.45 -2.07
N ASP A 129 -2.20 -14.18 -2.39
CA ASP A 129 -2.00 -15.55 -1.90
C ASP A 129 -1.82 -15.59 -0.38
N GLU A 130 -1.23 -14.54 0.19
CA GLU A 130 -1.07 -14.33 1.62
C GLU A 130 -1.59 -12.94 1.99
N PHE A 131 -2.30 -12.84 3.12
CA PHE A 131 -2.70 -11.56 3.68
C PHE A 131 -1.58 -10.95 4.51
N SER A 132 -1.57 -9.63 4.54
CA SER A 132 -0.66 -8.90 5.41
C SER A 132 -0.94 -9.24 6.86
N ASN A 133 0.11 -9.51 7.64
CA ASN A 133 -0.01 -9.64 9.10
C ASN A 133 -0.16 -8.26 9.78
N ASP A 134 -0.10 -7.17 9.01
CA ASP A 134 -0.38 -5.84 9.51
C ASP A 134 -1.88 -5.63 9.69
N ILE A 135 -2.24 -4.81 10.67
CA ILE A 135 -3.59 -4.32 10.87
C ILE A 135 -3.55 -2.79 10.98
N GLN A 136 -4.62 -2.13 10.60
CA GLN A 136 -4.83 -0.70 10.86
C GLN A 136 -6.00 -0.53 11.81
N LEU A 137 -5.82 0.30 12.82
CA LEU A 137 -6.77 0.55 13.88
C LEU A 137 -7.26 1.99 13.75
N THR A 138 -8.46 2.21 13.25
CA THR A 138 -8.97 3.56 13.00
C THR A 138 -10.17 3.87 13.89
N VAL A 139 -10.02 4.90 14.72
CA VAL A 139 -11.12 5.50 15.46
C VAL A 139 -11.78 6.56 14.57
N VAL A 140 -13.06 6.39 14.29
CA VAL A 140 -13.86 7.32 13.50
C VAL A 140 -14.73 8.15 14.44
N ALA A 141 -14.51 9.46 14.54
CA ALA A 141 -15.26 10.29 15.50
C ALA A 141 -15.55 11.71 15.01
N SER A 142 -16.29 12.50 15.79
CA SER A 142 -16.36 13.95 15.60
C SER A 142 -15.18 14.69 16.25
N SER A 143 -14.66 14.14 17.35
CA SER A 143 -13.48 14.65 18.07
C SER A 143 -12.95 13.60 19.06
N LEU A 144 -11.68 13.74 19.45
CA LEU A 144 -11.10 13.01 20.58
C LEU A 144 -11.08 13.90 21.84
N ASP A 145 -11.15 13.28 23.02
CA ASP A 145 -10.81 13.98 24.26
C ASP A 145 -9.29 14.10 24.46
N PRO A 146 -8.79 15.10 25.21
CA PRO A 146 -7.35 15.28 25.40
C PRO A 146 -6.61 14.05 25.96
N SER A 147 -7.30 13.21 26.74
CA SER A 147 -6.71 11.96 27.23
C SER A 147 -6.60 10.92 26.12
N SER A 148 -7.63 10.78 25.26
CA SER A 148 -7.60 9.91 24.09
C SER A 148 -6.57 10.37 23.05
N GLU A 149 -6.49 11.67 22.75
CA GLU A 149 -5.44 12.24 21.87
C GLU A 149 -4.04 11.86 22.37
N ARG A 150 -3.75 12.11 23.65
CA ARG A 150 -2.46 11.78 24.27
C ARG A 150 -2.14 10.29 24.19
N ILE A 151 -3.14 9.41 24.36
CA ILE A 151 -2.94 7.95 24.28
C ILE A 151 -2.68 7.53 22.84
N VAL A 152 -3.46 8.02 21.87
CA VAL A 152 -3.28 7.71 20.44
C VAL A 152 -1.89 8.16 19.98
N THR A 153 -1.47 9.40 20.31
CA THR A 153 -0.12 9.89 20.01
C THR A 153 0.95 8.98 20.62
N TYR A 154 0.83 8.65 21.91
CA TYR A 154 1.79 7.77 22.58
C TYR A 154 1.87 6.40 21.90
N LEU A 155 0.74 5.75 21.60
CA LEU A 155 0.74 4.44 20.95
C LEU A 155 1.38 4.49 19.54
N ARG A 156 1.11 5.55 18.78
CA ARG A 156 1.73 5.78 17.47
C ARG A 156 3.25 5.93 17.55
N ASP A 157 3.77 6.63 18.56
CA ASP A 157 5.21 6.79 18.77
C ASP A 157 5.92 5.44 18.98
N PHE A 158 5.20 4.45 19.53
CA PHE A 158 5.65 3.07 19.70
C PHE A 158 5.33 2.15 18.51
N GLY A 159 4.82 2.71 17.40
CA GLY A 159 4.55 1.97 16.17
C GLY A 159 3.25 1.17 16.18
N VAL A 160 2.37 1.37 17.17
CA VAL A 160 1.02 0.80 17.12
C VAL A 160 0.27 1.48 15.98
N PRO A 161 -0.34 0.71 15.05
CA PRO A 161 -0.98 1.25 13.84
C PRO A 161 -2.36 1.81 14.14
N ILE A 162 -2.47 2.68 15.16
CA ILE A 162 -3.70 3.34 15.57
C ILE A 162 -3.74 4.77 15.08
N ASN A 163 -4.86 5.17 14.47
CA ASN A 163 -5.11 6.55 14.07
C ASN A 163 -6.56 6.95 14.38
N ALA A 164 -6.85 8.23 14.25
CA ALA A 164 -8.21 8.74 14.33
C ALA A 164 -8.54 9.61 13.12
N VAL A 165 -9.74 9.41 12.58
CA VAL A 165 -10.32 10.22 11.52
C VAL A 165 -11.51 10.98 12.09
N PHE A 166 -11.60 12.25 11.74
CA PHE A 166 -12.66 13.13 12.17
C PHE A 166 -13.60 13.47 11.03
N PHE A 167 -14.89 13.29 11.28
CA PHE A 167 -15.94 13.72 10.37
C PHE A 167 -16.69 14.92 10.95
N SER A 168 -16.77 15.98 10.15
CA SER A 168 -17.59 17.16 10.41
C SER A 168 -18.78 17.16 9.47
N PHE A 169 -19.98 17.33 10.03
CA PHE A 169 -21.20 17.49 9.25
C PHE A 169 -21.53 18.98 9.16
N LEU A 170 -21.80 19.43 7.96
CA LEU A 170 -22.17 20.81 7.69
C LEU A 170 -23.48 20.83 6.90
N GLN A 171 -24.29 21.87 7.11
CA GLN A 171 -25.55 22.03 6.39
C GLN A 171 -25.65 23.43 5.80
N ASP A 172 -26.22 23.50 4.60
CA ASP A 172 -26.46 24.74 3.89
C ASP A 172 -27.55 24.55 2.82
N ASP A 173 -28.55 25.43 2.77
CA ASP A 173 -29.71 25.38 1.85
C ASP A 173 -30.33 23.98 1.65
N GLY A 174 -30.52 23.23 2.74
CA GLY A 174 -31.11 21.89 2.72
C GLY A 174 -30.18 20.79 2.19
N ARG A 175 -28.95 21.11 1.83
CA ARG A 175 -27.89 20.16 1.47
C ARG A 175 -27.04 19.84 2.70
N GLN A 176 -26.58 18.60 2.77
CA GLN A 176 -25.65 18.14 3.80
C GLN A 176 -24.28 17.89 3.16
N TYR A 177 -23.25 18.26 3.89
CA TYR A 177 -21.86 18.12 3.48
C TYR A 177 -21.12 17.35 4.57
N LEU A 178 -20.26 16.44 4.13
CA LEU A 178 -19.38 15.67 4.99
C LEU A 178 -17.95 16.12 4.73
N ALA A 179 -17.24 16.51 5.78
CA ALA A 179 -15.84 16.88 5.70
C ALA A 179 -14.99 15.94 6.57
N ARG A 180 -13.83 15.53 6.05
CA ARG A 180 -12.89 14.63 6.72
C ARG A 180 -11.62 15.40 7.12
N SER A 181 -11.11 15.14 8.32
CA SER A 181 -9.72 15.43 8.69
C SER A 181 -9.10 14.26 9.45
N TRP A 182 -7.77 14.14 9.44
CA TRP A 182 -7.05 13.13 10.20
C TRP A 182 -6.43 13.74 11.46
N PHE A 183 -6.40 12.99 12.56
CA PHE A 183 -5.80 13.46 13.82
C PHE A 183 -4.30 13.73 13.68
N ALA A 184 -3.59 12.87 12.95
CA ALA A 184 -2.27 13.19 12.44
C ALA A 184 -2.09 12.53 11.08
N THR A 185 -1.81 13.36 10.08
CA THR A 185 -1.22 12.95 8.80
C THR A 185 0.23 12.55 9.03
N ASP A 186 0.76 11.56 8.32
CA ASP A 186 2.18 11.20 8.36
C ASP A 186 3.04 12.28 7.64
N GLU A 187 2.80 13.56 7.89
CA GLU A 187 3.55 14.69 7.31
C GLU A 187 4.68 15.21 8.23
N SER A 188 5.02 14.50 9.30
CA SER A 188 6.14 14.89 10.16
C SER A 188 6.93 13.68 10.63
N SER A 189 7.90 13.27 9.82
CA SER A 189 9.10 12.55 10.28
C SER A 189 10.29 12.85 9.37
N GLU A 190 10.48 14.12 9.00
CA GLU A 190 11.83 14.62 8.76
C GLU A 190 12.49 14.87 10.12
N GLY A 191 13.48 14.04 10.46
CA GLY A 191 14.50 14.39 11.44
C GLY A 191 14.16 14.17 12.92
N ALA A 192 14.19 12.92 13.39
CA ALA A 192 14.75 12.63 14.71
C ALA A 192 15.20 11.16 14.78
N PRO A 193 16.45 10.87 15.21
CA PRO A 193 16.90 9.49 15.43
C PRO A 193 16.41 9.03 16.80
N SER A 194 15.69 7.91 16.89
CA SER A 194 15.47 7.28 18.19
C SER A 194 15.38 5.75 18.12
N ALA A 195 16.42 5.16 18.72
CA ALA A 195 16.41 3.98 19.57
C ALA A 195 15.73 2.69 19.06
N THR A 196 16.59 1.77 18.60
CA THR A 196 16.51 0.32 18.80
C THR A 196 15.10 -0.30 18.80
N ARG A 197 14.53 -0.49 17.61
CA ARG A 197 13.35 -1.33 17.41
C ARG A 197 13.76 -2.79 17.23
N ARG A 198 13.36 -3.66 18.16
CA ARG A 198 13.17 -5.10 17.93
C ARG A 198 11.68 -5.32 17.66
N GLY A 199 11.29 -5.18 16.40
CA GLY A 199 9.96 -5.49 15.84
C GLY A 199 10.14 -5.59 14.32
N LYS A 200 9.71 -6.70 13.72
CA LYS A 200 10.36 -7.30 12.53
C LYS A 200 9.96 -6.76 11.14
N ILE A 201 9.18 -5.68 11.01
CA ILE A 201 8.95 -5.02 9.70
C ILE A 201 8.92 -3.51 9.92
N ALA A 202 9.70 -2.77 9.14
CA ALA A 202 9.74 -1.31 9.23
C ALA A 202 8.55 -0.68 8.50
N ARG A 203 8.21 0.56 8.86
CA ARG A 203 7.21 1.34 8.13
C ARG A 203 7.67 1.53 6.67
N TRP A 204 6.71 1.55 5.75
CA TRP A 204 6.98 1.86 4.35
C TRP A 204 7.64 3.25 4.23
N ASN A 205 8.73 3.34 3.47
CA ASN A 205 9.50 4.57 3.35
C ASN A 205 9.10 5.44 2.15
N GLY A 206 8.06 5.05 1.41
CA GLY A 206 7.56 5.81 0.26
C GLY A 206 8.30 5.54 -1.05
N GLN A 207 9.46 4.86 -1.05
CA GLN A 207 10.37 4.87 -2.20
C GLN A 207 10.90 3.51 -2.65
N ASP A 208 11.18 2.55 -1.74
CA ASP A 208 11.96 1.34 -2.05
C ASP A 208 11.16 0.11 -2.47
N TRP A 209 11.23 -0.27 -3.73
CA TRP A 209 10.54 -1.45 -4.24
C TRP A 209 11.50 -2.63 -4.32
N TYR A 210 11.03 -3.80 -3.90
CA TYR A 210 11.66 -5.07 -4.22
C TYR A 210 11.20 -5.50 -5.61
N VAL A 211 12.12 -5.97 -6.45
CA VAL A 211 11.82 -6.54 -7.76
C VAL A 211 12.45 -7.91 -7.87
N ASN A 212 11.64 -8.94 -8.09
CA ASN A 212 12.11 -10.29 -8.39
C ASN A 212 12.30 -10.42 -9.91
N PHE A 213 13.55 -10.51 -10.34
CA PHE A 213 13.94 -10.67 -11.72
C PHE A 213 14.34 -12.14 -11.97
N GLY A 214 13.36 -12.96 -12.36
CA GLY A 214 13.58 -14.36 -12.69
C GLY A 214 14.19 -14.56 -14.09
N GLU A 215 15.28 -15.30 -14.18
CA GLU A 215 15.94 -15.62 -15.46
C GLU A 215 15.31 -16.84 -16.16
N GLY A 216 15.32 -16.83 -17.49
CA GLY A 216 14.86 -17.94 -18.33
C GLY A 216 14.98 -17.59 -19.82
N ASP A 217 14.45 -18.45 -20.71
CA ASP A 217 14.57 -18.24 -22.16
C ASP A 217 14.02 -16.88 -22.65
N SER A 218 13.03 -16.32 -21.94
CA SER A 218 12.37 -15.05 -22.28
C SER A 218 12.87 -13.85 -21.48
N ARG A 219 13.87 -14.04 -20.59
CA ARG A 219 14.41 -12.97 -19.75
C ARG A 219 15.85 -13.24 -19.33
N SER A 220 16.76 -12.32 -19.69
CA SER A 220 18.16 -12.34 -19.27
C SER A 220 18.47 -11.16 -18.34
N TRP A 221 19.20 -11.40 -17.25
CA TRP A 221 19.70 -10.30 -16.42
C TRP A 221 20.77 -9.48 -17.16
N GLU A 222 21.51 -10.12 -18.06
CA GLU A 222 22.62 -9.51 -18.76
C GLU A 222 22.11 -8.46 -19.74
N ASP A 223 20.95 -8.70 -20.36
CA ASP A 223 20.20 -7.70 -21.12
C ASP A 223 19.71 -6.55 -20.22
N GLY A 224 19.15 -6.86 -19.04
CA GLY A 224 18.66 -5.86 -18.08
C GLY A 224 19.77 -4.96 -17.53
N LEU A 225 20.95 -5.53 -17.31
CA LEU A 225 22.18 -4.86 -16.89
C LEU A 225 22.68 -3.91 -17.98
N GLU A 226 22.84 -4.40 -19.22
CA GLU A 226 23.38 -3.63 -20.35
C GLU A 226 22.46 -2.51 -20.82
N TYR A 227 21.15 -2.78 -20.89
CA TYR A 227 20.19 -1.86 -21.50
C TYR A 227 19.34 -1.08 -20.49
N GLY A 228 19.53 -1.29 -19.18
CA GLY A 228 18.87 -0.47 -18.16
C GLY A 228 17.37 -0.77 -18.05
N PHE A 229 17.01 -1.99 -17.68
CA PHE A 229 15.60 -2.32 -17.45
C PHE A 229 15.39 -3.49 -16.49
N ILE A 230 14.17 -3.55 -15.93
CA ILE A 230 13.62 -4.71 -15.25
C ILE A 230 12.46 -5.30 -16.05
N SER A 231 12.18 -6.59 -15.88
CA SER A 231 11.08 -7.24 -16.60
C SER A 231 10.39 -8.36 -15.83
N ALA A 232 9.12 -8.58 -16.17
CA ALA A 232 8.22 -9.58 -15.61
C ALA A 232 7.13 -9.94 -16.63
N GLY A 233 6.77 -11.23 -16.72
CA GLY A 233 5.90 -11.75 -17.77
C GLY A 233 5.60 -13.23 -17.59
N GLY A 234 5.02 -13.86 -18.62
CA GLY A 234 4.67 -15.29 -18.61
C GLY A 234 3.36 -15.63 -17.87
N GLY A 235 2.55 -14.62 -17.55
CA GLY A 235 1.24 -14.75 -16.91
C GLY A 235 0.80 -13.44 -16.24
N GLU A 236 -0.52 -13.22 -16.15
CA GLU A 236 -1.12 -11.97 -15.62
C GLU A 236 -0.62 -11.63 -14.21
N TRP A 237 -0.43 -12.66 -13.38
CA TRP A 237 0.08 -12.55 -12.01
C TRP A 237 1.44 -11.85 -11.94
N TYR A 238 2.37 -12.20 -12.84
CA TYR A 238 3.73 -11.66 -12.86
C TYR A 238 3.78 -10.26 -13.45
N SER A 239 3.11 -10.05 -14.59
CA SER A 239 3.12 -8.76 -15.28
C SER A 239 2.37 -7.67 -14.51
N ARG A 240 1.31 -8.01 -13.75
CA ARG A 240 0.52 -7.01 -13.00
C ARG A 240 1.31 -6.35 -11.88
N THR A 241 2.04 -7.10 -11.07
CA THR A 241 2.80 -6.51 -9.95
C THR A 241 3.89 -5.57 -10.46
N LEU A 242 4.54 -5.89 -11.58
CA LEU A 242 5.49 -4.99 -12.23
C LEU A 242 4.83 -3.73 -12.81
N ARG A 243 3.63 -3.85 -13.39
CA ARG A 243 2.85 -2.71 -13.91
C ARG A 243 2.47 -1.68 -12.84
N ASN A 244 2.42 -2.08 -11.57
CA ASN A 244 2.11 -1.21 -10.45
C ASN A 244 3.30 -0.37 -9.95
N LEU A 245 4.50 -0.56 -10.51
CA LEU A 245 5.66 0.26 -10.16
C LEU A 245 5.44 1.72 -10.59
N PRO A 246 5.46 2.68 -9.64
CA PRO A 246 5.41 4.10 -9.98
C PRO A 246 6.66 4.53 -10.74
N VAL A 247 6.53 5.50 -11.65
CA VAL A 247 7.68 6.21 -12.23
C VAL A 247 8.41 6.97 -11.11
N GLY A 248 9.74 6.91 -11.10
CA GLY A 248 10.57 7.50 -10.04
C GLY A 248 10.72 6.62 -8.80
N ALA A 249 10.17 5.40 -8.80
CA ALA A 249 10.39 4.43 -7.74
C ALA A 249 11.85 3.93 -7.74
N ARG A 250 12.45 3.80 -6.54
CA ARG A 250 13.75 3.16 -6.35
C ARG A 250 13.55 1.65 -6.28
N VAL A 251 14.07 0.91 -7.24
CA VAL A 251 13.92 -0.55 -7.34
C VAL A 251 15.19 -1.24 -6.85
N ASN A 252 15.02 -2.28 -6.05
CA ASN A 252 16.06 -3.14 -5.50
C ASN A 252 15.87 -4.53 -6.13
N VAL A 253 16.73 -4.87 -7.08
CA VAL A 253 16.56 -6.02 -7.98
C VAL A 253 17.20 -7.27 -7.38
N TYR A 254 16.41 -8.33 -7.28
CA TYR A 254 16.79 -9.63 -6.74
C TYR A 254 16.66 -10.71 -7.80
N LEU A 255 17.75 -11.45 -8.03
CA LEU A 255 17.75 -12.67 -8.83
C LEU A 255 17.46 -13.88 -7.93
N PRO A 256 16.41 -14.69 -8.22
CA PRO A 256 16.10 -15.91 -7.49
C PRO A 256 17.32 -16.81 -7.28
N GLN A 257 17.45 -17.34 -6.05
CA GLN A 257 18.55 -18.19 -5.60
C GLN A 257 19.94 -17.51 -5.53
N LYS A 258 20.19 -16.44 -6.30
CA LYS A 258 21.47 -15.73 -6.33
C LYS A 258 21.54 -14.63 -5.27
N GLY A 259 20.74 -13.57 -5.40
CA GLY A 259 20.83 -12.40 -4.51
C GLY A 259 20.42 -11.09 -5.17
N TYR A 260 20.63 -9.99 -4.48
CA TYR A 260 20.44 -8.64 -5.01
C TYR A 260 21.59 -8.24 -5.95
N VAL A 261 21.25 -7.66 -7.10
CA VAL A 261 22.21 -7.33 -8.16
C VAL A 261 22.20 -5.87 -8.58
N ALA A 262 21.15 -5.12 -8.26
CA ALA A 262 21.06 -3.73 -8.67
C ALA A 262 20.14 -2.90 -7.77
N VAL A 263 20.43 -1.59 -7.75
CA VAL A 263 19.53 -0.54 -7.29
C VAL A 263 19.46 0.53 -8.36
N GLY A 264 18.26 1.01 -8.66
CA GLY A 264 18.07 2.06 -9.65
C GLY A 264 16.70 2.72 -9.58
N THR A 265 16.47 3.68 -10.46
CA THR A 265 15.23 4.47 -10.50
C THR A 265 14.46 4.22 -11.78
N THR A 266 13.17 3.91 -11.66
CA THR A 266 12.30 3.68 -12.83
C THR A 266 12.04 4.97 -13.61
N LEU A 267 12.15 4.88 -14.94
CA LEU A 267 12.08 6.05 -15.84
C LEU A 267 10.72 6.22 -16.51
N ARG A 268 10.02 5.12 -16.80
CA ARG A 268 8.70 5.10 -17.46
C ARG A 268 7.85 3.95 -16.93
N PRO A 269 6.51 3.99 -17.13
CA PRO A 269 5.64 2.87 -16.76
C PRO A 269 6.01 1.58 -17.50
N ALA A 270 5.59 0.43 -16.94
CA ALA A 270 5.77 -0.85 -17.59
C ALA A 270 5.03 -0.91 -18.93
N THR A 271 5.71 -1.37 -19.97
CA THR A 271 5.15 -1.55 -21.31
C THR A 271 5.48 -2.93 -21.85
N ARG A 272 4.65 -3.46 -22.75
CA ARG A 272 4.90 -4.76 -23.38
C ARG A 272 6.18 -4.69 -24.22
N SER A 273 6.90 -5.82 -24.29
CA SER A 273 8.18 -5.92 -25.00
C SER A 273 8.12 -5.45 -26.45
N ASP A 274 7.00 -5.61 -27.16
CA ASP A 274 6.83 -5.17 -28.56
C ASP A 274 6.87 -3.65 -28.75
N VAL A 275 6.50 -2.88 -27.73
CA VAL A 275 6.46 -1.41 -27.79
C VAL A 275 7.38 -0.75 -26.77
N ALA A 276 8.06 -1.56 -25.94
CA ALA A 276 8.95 -1.08 -24.91
C ALA A 276 10.15 -0.32 -25.49
N GLU A 277 10.47 0.79 -24.87
CA GLU A 277 11.68 1.57 -25.12
C GLU A 277 12.53 1.59 -23.85
N VAL A 278 13.84 1.52 -24.04
CA VAL A 278 14.84 1.60 -22.97
C VAL A 278 15.82 2.75 -23.26
N LEU A 279 16.39 3.32 -22.20
CA LEU A 279 17.36 4.41 -22.32
C LEU A 279 18.76 3.82 -22.40
N HIS A 280 19.28 3.67 -23.62
CA HIS A 280 20.62 3.14 -23.84
C HIS A 280 21.50 4.21 -24.50
N GLN A 281 22.66 4.48 -23.89
CA GLN A 281 23.61 5.52 -24.32
C GLN A 281 22.97 6.92 -24.48
N GLY A 282 22.04 7.26 -23.57
CA GLY A 282 21.36 8.56 -23.55
C GLY A 282 20.27 8.73 -24.62
N GLN A 283 19.92 7.68 -25.36
CA GLN A 283 18.85 7.70 -26.35
C GLN A 283 17.81 6.63 -26.06
N TRP A 284 16.54 6.98 -26.26
CA TRP A 284 15.44 6.03 -26.20
C TRP A 284 15.46 5.16 -27.46
N GLN A 285 15.56 3.86 -27.27
CA GLN A 285 15.59 2.87 -28.33
C GLN A 285 14.57 1.79 -28.04
N ARG A 286 13.90 1.28 -29.07
CA ARG A 286 12.97 0.16 -28.93
C ARG A 286 13.75 -1.08 -28.52
N LEU A 287 13.29 -1.77 -27.47
CA LEU A 287 13.99 -2.92 -26.89
C LEU A 287 14.29 -3.98 -27.95
N LEU A 288 13.29 -4.37 -28.74
CA LEU A 288 13.41 -5.46 -29.72
C LEU A 288 14.33 -5.16 -30.92
N ASP A 289 14.81 -3.93 -31.06
CA ASP A 289 15.78 -3.52 -32.08
C ASP A 289 17.22 -3.64 -31.58
N LEU A 290 17.42 -3.89 -30.27
CA LEU A 290 18.72 -4.07 -29.64
C LEU A 290 19.24 -5.51 -29.79
N PRO A 291 20.56 -5.74 -29.73
CA PRO A 291 21.15 -7.07 -29.62
C PRO A 291 20.86 -7.71 -28.25
N LEU A 292 19.80 -8.53 -28.17
CA LEU A 292 19.35 -9.18 -26.92
C LEU A 292 19.83 -10.65 -26.85
N GLU A 293 20.13 -11.13 -25.65
CA GLU A 293 20.43 -12.53 -25.38
C GLU A 293 19.16 -13.39 -25.27
N ALA A 294 18.12 -12.88 -24.61
CA ALA A 294 16.86 -13.59 -24.43
C ALA A 294 15.82 -13.29 -25.52
N ASP A 295 14.84 -14.20 -25.68
CA ASP A 295 13.75 -14.02 -26.64
C ASP A 295 12.53 -13.33 -26.00
N TYR A 296 12.56 -12.00 -26.00
CA TYR A 296 11.46 -11.15 -25.54
C TYR A 296 10.25 -11.12 -26.47
N ARG A 297 10.28 -11.84 -27.61
CA ARG A 297 9.12 -12.01 -28.49
C ARG A 297 8.22 -13.17 -28.06
N ARG A 298 8.69 -14.01 -27.12
CA ARG A 298 7.90 -15.11 -26.58
C ARG A 298 6.63 -14.58 -25.91
N GLY A 299 5.48 -15.16 -26.26
CA GLY A 299 4.16 -14.66 -25.82
C GLY A 299 3.54 -13.61 -26.74
N LEU A 300 4.15 -13.31 -27.89
CA LEU A 300 3.61 -12.44 -28.94
C LEU A 300 3.42 -13.19 -30.29
N PRO A 301 2.38 -12.89 -31.10
CA PRO A 301 1.10 -12.26 -30.75
C PRO A 301 0.08 -13.37 -30.44
N GLU A 302 -0.25 -13.56 -29.17
CA GLU A 302 -1.50 -14.25 -28.84
C GLU A 302 -2.52 -13.16 -28.50
N ASP A 303 -3.79 -13.35 -28.87
CA ASP A 303 -4.89 -12.40 -28.63
C ASP A 303 -5.17 -12.15 -27.11
N GLU A 304 -4.31 -12.70 -26.25
CA GLU A 304 -4.27 -12.59 -24.80
C GLU A 304 -3.05 -11.76 -24.38
N THR A 305 -3.28 -10.54 -23.87
CA THR A 305 -2.25 -9.60 -23.40
C THR A 305 -1.36 -10.14 -22.28
N ASP A 306 -1.82 -11.18 -21.59
CA ASP A 306 -1.34 -11.52 -20.24
C ASP A 306 -0.10 -12.42 -20.23
N ARG A 307 0.33 -12.89 -21.41
CA ARG A 307 1.52 -13.73 -21.58
C ARG A 307 2.76 -12.97 -22.01
N ALA A 308 2.60 -11.73 -22.48
CA ALA A 308 3.72 -10.90 -22.93
C ALA A 308 4.67 -10.58 -21.78
N GLU A 309 5.94 -10.38 -22.12
CA GLU A 309 6.93 -9.82 -21.21
C GLU A 309 6.71 -8.30 -21.10
N TYR A 310 6.70 -7.79 -19.88
CA TYR A 310 6.60 -6.35 -19.60
C TYR A 310 7.94 -5.81 -19.14
N ILE A 311 8.27 -4.63 -19.61
CA ILE A 311 9.56 -3.97 -19.45
C ILE A 311 9.35 -2.64 -18.75
N VAL A 312 10.11 -2.38 -17.71
CA VAL A 312 10.21 -1.06 -17.07
C VAL A 312 11.63 -0.56 -17.26
N PRO A 313 11.86 0.55 -17.98
CA PRO A 313 13.20 1.12 -18.11
C PRO A 313 13.65 1.73 -16.79
N VAL A 314 14.91 1.51 -16.45
CA VAL A 314 15.53 1.88 -15.18
C VAL A 314 16.86 2.57 -15.44
N GLU A 315 17.12 3.65 -14.72
CA GLU A 315 18.46 4.22 -14.58
C GLU A 315 19.12 3.58 -13.36
N TRP A 316 20.24 2.87 -13.57
CA TRP A 316 20.95 2.20 -12.49
C TRP A 316 21.78 3.18 -11.66
N ASP A 317 21.57 3.20 -10.35
CA ASP A 317 22.51 3.79 -9.40
C ASP A 317 23.73 2.86 -9.24
N VAL A 318 23.42 1.55 -9.17
CA VAL A 318 24.39 0.45 -9.13
C VAL A 318 23.78 -0.76 -9.82
N ALA A 319 24.57 -1.48 -10.59
CA ALA A 319 24.19 -2.79 -11.13
C ALA A 319 25.44 -3.64 -11.35
N VAL A 320 25.38 -4.91 -10.97
CA VAL A 320 26.50 -5.86 -11.07
C VAL A 320 26.09 -7.14 -11.81
N PRO A 321 27.04 -7.87 -12.40
CA PRO A 321 26.76 -9.18 -12.97
C PRO A 321 26.25 -10.19 -11.93
N ALA A 322 25.57 -11.23 -12.39
CA ALA A 322 24.88 -12.18 -11.51
C ALA A 322 25.81 -12.96 -10.56
N ASP A 323 27.08 -13.12 -10.90
CA ASP A 323 28.10 -13.76 -10.06
C ASP A 323 28.57 -12.89 -8.89
N GLN A 324 28.25 -11.60 -8.92
CA GLN A 324 28.49 -10.62 -7.86
C GLN A 324 27.21 -10.31 -7.04
N ALA A 325 26.15 -11.12 -7.22
CA ALA A 325 24.91 -10.96 -6.48
C ALA A 325 25.15 -11.03 -4.97
N TYR A 326 24.56 -10.08 -4.24
CA TYR A 326 24.71 -9.96 -2.81
C TYR A 326 23.54 -10.60 -2.06
N ARG A 327 23.83 -11.50 -1.12
CA ARG A 327 22.83 -12.14 -0.27
C ARG A 327 23.42 -12.48 1.08
N GLU A 328 22.68 -12.14 2.14
CA GLU A 328 22.94 -12.57 3.50
C GLU A 328 21.69 -13.23 4.11
N ALA A 329 21.90 -14.05 5.14
CA ALA A 329 20.81 -14.68 5.86
C ALA A 329 19.90 -13.62 6.51
N GLY A 330 18.58 -13.78 6.33
CA GLY A 330 17.58 -12.86 6.87
C GLY A 330 17.23 -11.67 5.98
N MET A 331 17.89 -11.53 4.82
CA MET A 331 17.45 -10.57 3.79
C MET A 331 16.11 -10.99 3.18
N PHE A 332 15.34 -9.99 2.76
CA PHE A 332 14.03 -10.13 2.16
C PHE A 332 14.13 -10.78 0.78
N ALA A 333 13.18 -11.66 0.47
CA ALA A 333 12.93 -12.18 -0.86
C ALA A 333 11.46 -12.57 -0.94
N SER A 334 10.84 -12.36 -2.10
CA SER A 334 9.44 -12.68 -2.35
C SER A 334 9.29 -13.32 -3.72
N GLN A 335 8.21 -14.08 -3.92
CA GLN A 335 7.85 -14.64 -5.22
C GLN A 335 7.12 -13.62 -6.11
N HIS A 336 6.63 -12.50 -5.57
CA HIS A 336 6.04 -11.42 -6.36
C HIS A 336 7.09 -10.75 -7.25
N SER A 337 6.71 -10.41 -8.49
CA SER A 337 7.63 -9.73 -9.42
C SER A 337 8.00 -8.33 -8.94
N ALA A 338 7.07 -7.61 -8.30
CA ALA A 338 7.40 -6.40 -7.55
C ALA A 338 6.52 -6.23 -6.30
N CYS A 339 7.10 -5.71 -5.21
CA CYS A 339 6.37 -5.32 -4.00
C CYS A 339 7.14 -4.25 -3.19
N LYS A 340 6.51 -3.66 -2.17
CA LYS A 340 7.18 -2.71 -1.27
C LYS A 340 8.29 -3.41 -0.48
N LEU A 341 9.53 -2.90 -0.52
CA LEU A 341 10.64 -3.39 0.31
C LEU A 341 10.67 -2.63 1.64
N ARG A 342 10.07 -3.23 2.67
CA ARG A 342 9.91 -2.60 4.00
C ARG A 342 10.97 -3.01 5.02
N GLN A 343 11.83 -3.98 4.70
CA GLN A 343 12.70 -4.58 5.71
C GLN A 343 13.98 -3.73 5.90
N ASP A 344 14.03 -2.92 6.97
CA ASP A 344 15.19 -2.09 7.34
C ASP A 344 16.52 -2.85 7.28
N PHE A 345 16.52 -4.12 7.74
CA PHE A 345 17.71 -4.96 7.70
C PHE A 345 18.25 -5.12 6.28
N THR A 346 17.38 -5.43 5.31
CA THR A 346 17.78 -5.56 3.90
C THR A 346 18.23 -4.23 3.33
N LEU A 347 17.45 -3.16 3.54
CA LEU A 347 17.78 -1.83 3.01
C LEU A 347 19.14 -1.34 3.51
N ARG A 348 19.42 -1.47 4.81
CA ARG A 348 20.74 -1.14 5.38
C ARG A 348 21.85 -1.96 4.76
N LYS A 349 21.65 -3.28 4.60
CA LYS A 349 22.65 -4.17 4.04
C LYS A 349 22.95 -3.85 2.58
N LEU A 350 21.93 -3.49 1.80
CA LEU A 350 22.09 -3.03 0.42
C LEU A 350 22.83 -1.69 0.37
N ALA A 351 22.46 -0.72 1.22
CA ALA A 351 23.16 0.57 1.30
C ALA A 351 24.63 0.42 1.69
N GLU A 352 24.94 -0.43 2.69
CA GLU A 352 26.31 -0.75 3.12
C GLU A 352 27.11 -1.47 2.02
N HIS A 353 26.52 -2.44 1.32
CA HIS A 353 27.21 -3.24 0.32
C HIS A 353 27.48 -2.47 -0.98
N PHE A 354 26.51 -1.69 -1.44
CA PHE A 354 26.58 -0.96 -2.70
C PHE A 354 27.00 0.51 -2.56
N ASP A 355 27.32 0.97 -1.35
CA ASP A 355 27.78 2.34 -1.05
C ASP A 355 26.81 3.45 -1.50
N LEU A 356 25.49 3.21 -1.33
CA LEU A 356 24.41 4.07 -1.86
C LEU A 356 24.28 5.43 -1.17
N ASP A 357 24.91 5.61 0.00
CA ASP A 357 24.86 6.86 0.79
C ASP A 357 25.87 7.93 0.32
N ARG A 358 26.68 7.63 -0.71
CA ARG A 358 27.78 8.53 -1.17
C ARG A 358 27.55 9.17 -2.53
N THR A 359 26.42 8.90 -3.16
CA THR A 359 26.04 9.51 -4.44
C THR A 359 25.17 10.73 -4.14
N SER A 360 25.75 11.93 -4.19
CA SER A 360 25.07 13.23 -4.12
C SER A 360 25.46 14.07 -5.31
#